data_AF-A0A4P9ZCB9-F1
#
_entry.id   AF-A0A4P9ZCB9-F1
#
_cell.length_a   1.000
_cell.length_b   1.000
_cell.length_c   1.000
_cell.angle_alpha   90.00
_cell.angle_beta   90.00
_cell.angle_gamma   90.00
#
_symmetry.space_group_name_H-M   'P 1'
#
loop_
_entity.id
_entity.type
_entity.pdbx_description
1 polymer ?
#
loop_
_entity_poly.entity_id
_entity_poly.type
_entity_poly.pdbx_seq_one_letter_code
_entity_poly.pdbx_strand_id
1 'polypeptide(L)'
;MNQEAVHLEFHNYNWDSFEEFQQGLSEILESHLESLKEQDPSIKTIPAAQRQQLVDQAKSYFFCSKTGQILNLDDYHAWKLLNHAKIQEVVDKTGIGAAAEGNQQGNTCQEAPYSSNYQQLVELIVSGKPVSGIKNIPDTVLSDQKSESRAPCRTKPWAKQTEEPNEEHNKSES
;
A
#
# COMPACT_ATOMS: atom_id res chain seq x y z
N MET A 1 -16.13 -13.04 4.50
CA MET A 1 -16.64 -11.70 4.87
C MET A 1 -16.22 -10.73 3.79
N ASN A 2 -17.10 -9.82 3.37
CA ASN A 2 -16.81 -8.89 2.28
C ASN A 2 -16.10 -7.65 2.82
N GLN A 3 -15.02 -7.23 2.17
CA GLN A 3 -14.20 -6.07 2.58
C GLN A 3 -15.01 -4.76 2.59
N GLU A 4 -16.02 -4.65 1.73
CA GLU A 4 -16.95 -3.51 1.68
C GLU A 4 -17.78 -3.37 2.98
N ALA A 5 -18.16 -4.47 3.61
CA ALA A 5 -18.91 -4.43 4.87
C ALA A 5 -18.04 -3.87 6.00
N VAL A 6 -16.75 -4.23 6.00
CA VAL A 6 -15.75 -3.71 6.95
C VAL A 6 -15.56 -2.21 6.76
N HIS A 7 -15.49 -1.75 5.50
CA HIS A 7 -15.35 -0.33 5.17
C HIS A 7 -16.58 0.49 5.62
N LEU A 8 -17.78 -0.06 5.44
CA LEU A 8 -19.03 0.56 5.91
C LEU A 8 -19.08 0.64 7.44
N GLU A 9 -18.67 -0.43 8.13
CA GLU A 9 -18.61 -0.46 9.58
C GLU A 9 -17.61 0.57 10.12
N PHE A 10 -16.41 0.64 9.53
CA PHE A 10 -15.40 1.65 9.86
C PHE A 10 -15.90 3.08 9.61
N HIS A 11 -16.61 3.32 8.50
CA HIS A 11 -17.14 4.63 8.17
C HIS A 11 -18.22 5.11 9.15
N ASN A 12 -19.10 4.20 9.58
CA ASN A 12 -20.19 4.49 10.51
C ASN A 12 -19.78 4.37 11.99
N TYR A 13 -18.52 4.01 12.26
CA TYR A 13 -18.05 3.81 13.62
C TYR A 13 -18.06 5.11 14.41
N ASN A 14 -18.60 5.05 15.64
CA ASN A 14 -18.67 6.22 16.52
C ASN A 14 -17.36 6.36 17.32
N TRP A 15 -16.47 7.23 16.84
CA TRP A 15 -15.17 7.52 17.45
C TRP A 15 -15.26 8.39 18.70
N ASP A 16 -16.33 9.16 18.87
CA ASP A 16 -16.50 10.08 20.01
C ASP A 16 -16.90 9.33 21.29
N SER A 17 -17.60 8.21 21.15
CA SER A 17 -17.99 7.37 22.29
C SER A 17 -16.83 6.53 22.86
N PHE A 18 -15.67 6.52 22.21
CA PHE A 18 -14.61 5.56 22.51
C PHE A 18 -13.43 6.22 23.25
N GLU A 19 -13.49 6.18 24.58
CA GLU A 19 -12.52 6.87 25.47
C GLU A 19 -11.07 6.38 25.29
N GLU A 20 -10.86 5.06 25.15
CA GLU A 20 -9.51 4.49 24.97
C GLU A 20 -8.82 5.03 23.70
N PHE A 21 -9.60 5.28 22.63
CA PHE A 21 -9.08 5.90 21.41
C PHE A 21 -8.72 7.36 21.63
N GLN A 22 -9.56 8.13 22.33
CA GLN A 22 -9.29 9.55 22.60
C GLN A 22 -8.03 9.71 23.45
N GLN A 23 -7.88 8.87 24.48
CA GLN A 23 -6.70 8.85 25.32
C GLN A 23 -5.46 8.44 24.52
N GLY A 24 -5.52 7.30 23.81
CA GLY A 24 -4.38 6.82 23.01
C GLY A 24 -3.98 7.78 21.90
N LEU A 25 -4.95 8.45 21.25
CA LEU A 25 -4.67 9.49 20.26
C LEU A 25 -3.97 10.69 20.90
N SER A 26 -4.38 11.10 22.09
CA SER A 26 -3.75 12.21 22.81
C SER A 26 -2.28 11.89 23.14
N GLU A 27 -2.01 10.67 23.62
CA GLU A 27 -0.64 10.20 23.89
C GLU A 27 0.22 10.15 22.62
N ILE A 28 -0.32 9.65 21.50
CA ILE A 28 0.39 9.61 20.21
C ILE A 28 0.71 11.03 19.72
N LEU A 29 -0.25 11.95 19.82
CA LEU A 29 -0.04 13.34 19.41
C LEU A 29 0.98 14.04 20.32
N GLU A 30 0.94 13.83 21.63
CA GLU A 30 1.89 14.41 22.57
C GLU A 30 3.30 13.85 22.34
N SER A 31 3.45 12.53 22.21
CA SER A 31 4.73 11.90 21.90
C SER A 31 5.32 12.42 20.58
N HIS A 32 4.50 12.55 19.55
CA HIS A 32 4.93 13.10 18.27
C HIS A 32 5.31 14.59 18.37
N LEU A 33 4.57 15.38 19.15
CA LEU A 33 4.88 16.78 19.40
C LEU A 33 6.21 16.92 20.16
N GLU A 34 6.48 16.05 21.13
CA GLU A 34 7.75 16.06 21.86
C GLU A 34 8.92 15.71 20.94
N SER A 35 8.79 14.67 20.10
CA SER A 35 9.81 14.33 19.10
C SER A 35 10.09 15.48 18.10
N LEU A 36 9.07 16.27 17.75
CA LEU A 36 9.27 17.47 16.93
C LEU A 36 10.00 18.57 17.69
N LYS A 37 9.69 18.78 18.98
CA LYS A 37 10.36 19.77 19.83
C LYS A 37 11.84 19.43 20.08
N GLU A 38 12.18 18.14 20.16
CA GLU A 38 13.56 17.69 20.27
C GLU A 38 14.39 18.04 19.03
N GLN A 39 13.77 18.00 17.84
CA GLN A 39 14.43 18.37 16.58
C GLN A 39 14.46 19.89 16.37
N ASP A 40 13.36 20.57 16.66
CA ASP A 40 13.22 22.01 16.53
C ASP A 40 12.41 22.61 17.69
N PRO A 41 13.07 23.36 18.61
CA PRO A 41 12.41 23.91 19.80
C PRO A 41 11.42 25.05 19.51
N SER A 42 11.29 25.52 18.26
CA SER A 42 10.28 26.52 17.88
C SER A 42 8.95 25.89 17.49
N ILE A 43 8.88 24.58 17.27
CA ILE A 43 7.63 23.90 16.92
C ILE A 43 6.74 23.78 18.17
N LYS A 44 5.66 24.56 18.19
CA LYS A 44 4.66 24.54 19.27
C LYS A 44 3.38 23.76 18.94
N THR A 45 3.16 23.45 17.66
CA THR A 45 1.93 22.83 17.19
C THR A 45 2.20 21.89 16.02
N ILE A 46 1.54 20.73 16.01
CA ILE A 46 1.59 19.78 14.89
C ILE A 46 0.81 20.37 13.70
N PRO A 47 1.37 20.34 12.48
CA PRO A 47 0.63 20.72 11.27
C PRO A 47 -0.68 19.93 11.11
N ALA A 48 -1.74 20.60 10.65
CA ALA A 48 -3.08 19.99 10.54
C ALA A 48 -3.10 18.73 9.67
N ALA A 49 -2.33 18.70 8.58
CA ALA A 49 -2.21 17.54 7.70
C ALA A 49 -1.63 16.32 8.44
N GLN A 50 -0.54 16.52 9.17
CA GLN A 50 0.13 15.45 9.91
C GLN A 50 -0.71 14.95 11.08
N ARG A 51 -1.39 15.87 11.78
CA ARG A 51 -2.36 15.51 12.81
C ARG A 51 -3.47 14.62 12.23
N GLN A 52 -4.02 14.96 11.07
CA GLN A 52 -5.05 14.15 10.43
C GLN A 52 -4.54 12.75 10.06
N GLN A 53 -3.31 12.64 9.55
CA GLN A 53 -2.70 11.33 9.26
C GLN A 53 -2.56 10.46 10.51
N LEU A 54 -2.08 11.04 11.62
CA LEU A 54 -1.97 10.32 12.90
C LEU A 54 -3.34 9.86 13.40
N VAL A 55 -4.37 10.70 13.25
CA VAL A 55 -5.76 10.34 13.57
C VAL A 55 -6.23 9.16 12.73
N ASP A 56 -6.02 9.19 11.41
CA ASP A 56 -6.49 8.13 10.51
C ASP A 56 -5.74 6.81 10.76
N GLN A 57 -4.43 6.88 11.01
CA GLN A 57 -3.63 5.72 11.44
C GLN A 57 -4.14 5.14 12.75
N ALA A 58 -4.34 5.96 13.78
CA ALA A 58 -4.86 5.53 15.07
C ALA A 58 -6.25 4.88 14.92
N LYS A 59 -7.15 5.47 14.14
CA LYS A 59 -8.47 4.90 13.86
C LYS A 59 -8.35 3.49 13.26
N SER A 60 -7.53 3.31 12.22
CA SER A 60 -7.36 1.99 11.60
C SER A 60 -6.83 0.96 12.59
N TYR A 61 -5.84 1.33 13.40
CA TYR A 61 -5.25 0.45 14.41
C TYR A 61 -6.27 0.03 15.48
N PHE A 62 -6.98 0.99 16.07
CA PHE A 62 -7.99 0.72 17.09
C PHE A 62 -9.17 -0.07 16.53
N PHE A 63 -9.61 0.23 15.31
CA PHE A 63 -10.65 -0.55 14.63
C PHE A 63 -10.23 -2.01 14.47
N CYS A 64 -9.03 -2.26 13.93
CA CYS A 64 -8.51 -3.61 13.74
C CYS A 64 -8.36 -4.35 15.07
N SER A 65 -7.90 -3.65 16.11
CA SER A 65 -7.73 -4.20 17.46
C SER A 65 -9.07 -4.60 18.09
N LYS A 66 -10.14 -3.80 17.89
CA LYS A 66 -11.46 -4.07 18.48
C LYS A 66 -12.27 -5.11 17.73
N THR A 67 -12.26 -5.06 16.41
CA THR A 67 -13.10 -5.96 15.58
C THR A 67 -12.38 -7.24 15.19
N GLY A 68 -11.04 -7.27 15.30
CA GLY A 68 -10.20 -8.36 14.78
C GLY A 68 -10.14 -8.41 13.25
N GLN A 69 -10.75 -7.43 12.57
CA GLN A 69 -10.79 -7.36 11.11
C GLN A 69 -9.58 -6.60 10.59
N ILE A 70 -8.98 -7.06 9.50
CA ILE A 70 -7.85 -6.39 8.87
C ILE A 70 -8.40 -5.28 7.96
N LEU A 71 -8.09 -4.03 8.30
CA LEU A 71 -8.43 -2.85 7.51
C LEU A 71 -7.16 -2.19 6.99
N ASN A 72 -7.05 -2.05 5.68
CA ASN A 72 -6.02 -1.23 5.05
C ASN A 72 -6.57 0.16 4.75
N LEU A 73 -5.86 1.20 5.21
CA LEU A 73 -6.28 2.60 5.00
C LEU A 73 -6.31 2.97 3.52
N ASP A 74 -5.29 2.59 2.76
CA ASP A 74 -5.21 2.92 1.33
C ASP A 74 -6.40 2.33 0.56
N ASP A 75 -6.76 1.08 0.87
CA ASP A 75 -7.91 0.40 0.26
C ASP A 75 -9.24 1.07 0.67
N TYR A 76 -9.36 1.50 1.93
CA TYR A 76 -10.53 2.25 2.40
C TYR A 76 -10.66 3.62 1.71
N HIS A 77 -9.55 4.34 1.51
CA HIS A 77 -9.56 5.61 0.80
C HIS A 77 -9.96 5.44 -0.66
N ALA A 78 -9.45 4.41 -1.34
CA ALA A 78 -9.85 4.07 -2.70
C ALA A 78 -11.34 3.72 -2.76
N TRP A 79 -11.84 2.88 -1.84
CA TRP A 79 -13.26 2.56 -1.74
C TRP A 79 -14.11 3.80 -1.47
N LYS A 80 -13.69 4.68 -0.55
CA LYS A 80 -14.39 5.94 -0.25
C LYS A 80 -14.44 6.84 -1.49
N LEU A 81 -13.37 6.88 -2.27
CA LEU A 81 -13.31 7.64 -3.52
C LEU A 81 -14.27 7.06 -4.57
N LEU A 82 -14.30 5.74 -4.75
CA LEU A 82 -15.26 5.12 -5.68
C LEU A 82 -16.71 5.35 -5.25
N ASN A 83 -17.02 5.25 -3.96
CA ASN A 83 -18.38 5.43 -3.47
C ASN A 83 -18.84 6.90 -3.51
N HIS A 84 -17.96 7.87 -3.25
CA HIS A 84 -18.31 9.28 -3.47
C HIS A 84 -18.50 9.59 -4.96
N ALA A 85 -17.65 9.03 -5.83
CA ALA A 85 -17.74 9.24 -7.27
C ALA A 85 -19.01 8.59 -7.83
N LYS A 86 -19.40 7.42 -7.32
CA LYS A 86 -20.63 6.73 -7.68
C LYS A 86 -21.89 7.52 -7.30
N ILE A 87 -21.87 8.27 -6.19
CA ILE A 87 -22.98 9.17 -5.82
C ILE A 87 -23.01 10.38 -6.77
N GLN A 88 -21.84 10.93 -7.13
CA GLN A 88 -21.76 12.08 -8.01
C GLN A 88 -22.21 11.75 -9.45
N GLU A 89 -21.84 10.58 -9.98
CA GLU A 89 -22.28 10.13 -11.31
C GLU A 89 -23.81 9.92 -11.39
N VAL A 90 -24.46 9.52 -10.29
CA VAL A 90 -25.93 9.37 -10.22
C VAL A 90 -26.63 10.72 -10.17
N VAL A 91 -26.01 11.72 -9.55
CA VAL A 91 -26.51 13.11 -9.51
C VAL A 91 -26.39 13.78 -10.88
N ASP A 92 -25.27 13.60 -11.58
CA ASP A 92 -25.07 14.11 -12.95
C ASP A 92 -26.02 13.44 -13.98
N LYS A 93 -26.50 12.21 -13.70
CA LYS A 93 -27.51 11.54 -14.54
C LYS A 93 -28.96 11.97 -14.27
N THR A 94 -29.24 12.69 -13.19
CA THR A 94 -30.63 13.03 -12.79
C THR A 94 -30.92 14.54 -12.81
N GLY A 95 -30.07 15.36 -13.46
CA GLY A 95 -30.22 16.82 -13.57
C GLY A 95 -30.06 17.38 -15.00
N ILE A 96 -31.15 17.34 -15.77
CA ILE A 96 -31.58 18.18 -16.92
C ILE A 96 -30.55 19.15 -17.55
N GLY A 97 -30.17 18.93 -18.84
CA GLY A 97 -29.80 20.03 -19.76
C GLY A 97 -28.82 19.79 -20.92
N ALA A 98 -29.35 19.38 -22.07
CA ALA A 98 -28.94 19.74 -23.46
C ALA A 98 -27.66 19.16 -24.14
N ALA A 99 -27.92 18.18 -25.01
CA ALA A 99 -27.46 18.04 -26.42
C ALA A 99 -25.97 17.96 -26.77
N ALA A 100 -25.53 16.77 -27.19
CA ALA A 100 -25.23 16.47 -28.60
C ALA A 100 -24.97 14.96 -28.81
N GLU A 101 -25.69 14.38 -29.76
CA GLU A 101 -25.64 12.98 -30.17
C GLU A 101 -24.53 12.75 -31.21
N GLY A 102 -23.94 11.54 -31.22
CA GLY A 102 -23.02 11.10 -32.29
C GLY A 102 -22.36 9.73 -32.08
N ASN A 103 -23.14 8.65 -32.18
CA ASN A 103 -22.91 7.34 -32.85
C ASN A 103 -21.43 7.01 -33.27
N GLN A 104 -20.80 5.82 -33.12
CA GLN A 104 -21.27 4.42 -33.21
C GLN A 104 -20.24 3.42 -32.61
N GLN A 105 -20.76 2.31 -32.10
CA GLN A 105 -20.24 0.94 -31.96
C GLN A 105 -18.74 0.67 -32.29
N GLY A 106 -17.96 0.34 -31.26
CA GLY A 106 -16.65 -0.30 -31.35
C GLY A 106 -16.32 -1.01 -30.03
N ASN A 107 -16.30 -2.34 -30.07
CA ASN A 107 -16.13 -3.25 -28.96
C ASN A 107 -14.71 -3.15 -28.34
N THR A 108 -14.53 -2.53 -27.17
CA THR A 108 -13.51 -2.89 -26.16
C THR A 108 -13.85 -2.32 -24.78
N CYS A 109 -13.82 -3.20 -23.79
CA CYS A 109 -13.50 -2.99 -22.37
C CYS A 109 -13.44 -1.54 -21.84
N GLN A 110 -14.28 -1.29 -20.83
CA GLN A 110 -14.16 -0.29 -19.76
C GLN A 110 -12.76 0.31 -19.62
N GLU A 111 -12.62 1.63 -19.82
CA GLU A 111 -11.47 2.36 -19.31
C GLU A 111 -11.97 3.66 -18.68
N ALA A 112 -11.92 3.70 -17.35
CA ALA A 112 -12.13 4.93 -16.61
C ALA A 112 -11.16 6.01 -17.15
N PRO A 113 -11.56 7.30 -17.19
CA PRO A 113 -10.67 8.35 -17.64
C PRO A 113 -9.38 8.30 -16.83
N TYR A 114 -8.27 8.01 -17.51
CA TYR A 114 -6.96 7.97 -16.90
C TYR A 114 -6.67 9.27 -16.18
N SER A 115 -6.10 9.18 -14.97
CA SER A 115 -5.65 10.37 -14.26
C SER A 115 -4.68 11.15 -15.14
N SER A 116 -4.70 12.49 -15.03
CA SER A 116 -3.85 13.36 -15.87
C SER A 116 -2.37 13.00 -15.80
N ASN A 117 -1.94 12.37 -14.71
CA ASN A 117 -0.57 11.85 -14.55
C ASN A 117 -0.27 10.67 -15.50
N TYR A 118 -1.20 9.71 -15.64
CA TYR A 118 -1.00 8.55 -16.51
C TYR A 118 -0.97 8.96 -17.99
N GLN A 119 -1.83 9.89 -18.40
CA GLN A 119 -1.82 10.41 -19.78
C GLN A 119 -0.48 11.08 -20.11
N GLN A 120 0.07 11.85 -19.18
CA GLN A 120 1.38 12.49 -19.35
C GLN A 120 2.52 11.47 -19.43
N LEU A 121 2.46 10.37 -18.66
CA LEU A 121 3.44 9.28 -18.74
C LEU A 121 3.36 8.54 -20.08
N VAL A 122 2.16 8.22 -20.56
CA VAL A 122 1.96 7.59 -21.88
C VAL A 122 2.50 8.49 -22.98
N GLU A 123 2.24 9.80 -22.92
CA GLU A 123 2.78 10.76 -23.88
C GLU A 123 4.32 10.80 -23.86
N LEU A 124 4.95 10.77 -22.68
CA LEU A 124 6.41 10.70 -22.55
C LEU A 124 7.00 9.42 -23.16
N ILE A 125 6.33 8.28 -22.95
CA ILE A 125 6.72 6.97 -23.48
C ILE A 125 6.56 6.95 -25.01
N VAL A 126 5.40 7.36 -25.52
CA VAL A 126 5.08 7.37 -26.96
C VAL A 126 5.94 8.38 -27.73
N SER A 127 6.25 9.53 -27.11
CA SER A 127 7.11 10.56 -27.71
C SER A 127 8.60 10.22 -27.68
N GLY A 128 8.99 9.08 -27.08
CA GLY A 128 10.39 8.65 -27.00
C GLY A 128 11.31 9.63 -26.26
N LYS A 129 10.76 10.47 -25.37
CA LYS A 129 11.58 11.44 -24.62
C LYS A 129 12.42 10.68 -23.60
N PRO A 130 13.73 10.96 -23.49
CA PRO A 130 14.61 10.27 -22.56
C PRO A 130 14.13 10.49 -21.12
N VAL A 131 13.95 9.39 -20.38
CA VAL A 131 13.54 9.44 -18.97
C VAL A 131 14.68 10.06 -18.16
N SER A 132 14.42 11.18 -17.50
CA SER A 132 15.43 11.83 -16.66
C SER A 132 15.95 10.87 -15.58
N GLY A 133 17.26 10.65 -15.54
CA GLY A 133 17.93 9.84 -14.51
C GLY A 133 18.39 8.45 -14.92
N ILE A 134 18.05 7.96 -16.13
CA ILE A 134 18.58 6.68 -16.61
C ILE A 134 19.93 6.85 -17.32
N LYS A 135 20.91 6.03 -16.96
CA LYS A 135 22.20 5.96 -17.66
C LYS A 135 22.02 5.14 -18.94
N ASN A 136 22.50 5.67 -20.05
CA ASN A 136 22.45 4.99 -21.35
C ASN A 136 23.40 3.78 -21.33
N ILE A 137 22.86 2.57 -21.47
CA ILE A 137 23.67 1.35 -21.54
C ILE A 137 24.04 1.15 -23.02
N PRO A 138 25.32 1.19 -23.40
CA PRO A 138 25.72 0.86 -24.76
C PRO A 138 25.38 -0.60 -25.06
N ASP A 139 25.02 -0.90 -26.31
CA ASP A 139 24.78 -2.27 -26.81
C ASP A 139 26.10 -3.04 -26.97
N THR A 140 26.89 -3.07 -25.90
CA THR A 140 28.17 -3.74 -25.84
C THR A 140 28.15 -4.77 -24.73
N VAL A 141 28.24 -6.04 -25.12
CA VAL A 141 28.44 -7.15 -24.20
C VAL A 141 29.87 -7.03 -23.64
N LEU A 142 30.00 -6.59 -22.38
CA LEU A 142 31.25 -6.57 -21.63
C LEU A 142 31.71 -8.02 -21.35
N SER A 143 32.36 -8.62 -22.35
CA SER A 143 32.70 -10.04 -22.38
C SER A 143 33.77 -10.44 -21.35
N ASP A 144 34.54 -9.46 -20.86
CA ASP A 144 35.73 -9.69 -20.02
C ASP A 144 35.50 -9.49 -18.50
N GLN A 145 34.28 -9.15 -18.07
CA GLN A 145 33.94 -8.90 -16.65
C GLN A 145 33.10 -10.05 -16.06
N LYS A 146 33.32 -11.30 -16.49
CA LYS A 146 32.71 -12.47 -15.82
C LYS A 146 33.50 -12.81 -14.56
N SER A 147 32.96 -12.48 -13.40
CA SER A 147 33.48 -12.95 -12.12
C SER A 147 32.94 -14.35 -11.84
N GLU A 148 33.82 -15.35 -11.75
CA GLU A 148 33.44 -16.69 -11.32
C GLU A 148 33.20 -16.71 -9.80
N SER A 149 32.01 -17.12 -9.37
CA SER A 149 31.67 -17.25 -7.95
C SER A 149 32.46 -18.39 -7.31
N ARG A 150 33.55 -18.06 -6.61
CA ARG A 150 34.35 -19.01 -5.80
C ARG A 150 33.97 -19.01 -4.31
N ALA A 151 32.88 -18.34 -3.94
CA ALA A 151 32.48 -18.27 -2.54
C ALA A 151 31.94 -19.63 -2.07
N PRO A 152 32.46 -20.22 -0.98
CA PRO A 152 31.92 -21.45 -0.42
C PRO A 152 30.50 -21.21 0.09
N CYS A 153 29.57 -22.10 -0.24
CA CYS A 153 28.20 -22.02 0.25
C CYS A 153 28.22 -22.23 1.77
N ARG A 154 27.80 -21.20 2.52
CA ARG A 154 27.65 -21.30 3.97
C ARG A 154 26.44 -22.19 4.27
N THR A 155 26.70 -23.37 4.82
CA THR A 155 25.64 -24.23 5.36
C THR A 155 24.89 -23.51 6.46
N LYS A 156 23.57 -23.61 6.38
CA LYS A 156 22.66 -23.00 7.33
C LYS A 156 22.82 -23.72 8.69
N PRO A 157 22.83 -23.00 9.82
CA PRO A 157 23.18 -23.57 11.12
C PRO A 157 22.25 -24.69 11.60
N TRP A 158 21.03 -24.79 11.06
CA TRP A 158 20.07 -25.87 11.34
C TRP A 158 20.32 -27.17 10.58
N ALA A 159 21.30 -27.22 9.65
CA ALA A 159 21.59 -28.43 8.88
C ALA A 159 22.47 -29.45 9.63
N LYS A 160 22.96 -29.13 10.84
CA LYS A 160 23.92 -29.97 11.58
C LYS A 160 23.29 -30.98 12.55
N GLN A 161 21.99 -31.25 12.47
CA GLN A 161 21.32 -32.18 13.38
C GLN A 161 20.34 -33.08 12.65
N THR A 162 20.81 -33.90 11.71
CA THR A 162 20.04 -35.05 11.25
C THR A 162 20.98 -36.16 10.82
N GLU A 163 21.84 -36.65 11.71
CA GLU A 163 22.39 -38.02 11.65
C GLU A 163 22.56 -38.52 13.09
N GLU A 164 21.47 -39.08 13.65
CA GLU A 164 21.48 -39.93 14.84
C GLU A 164 21.44 -41.41 14.39
N PRO A 165 21.96 -42.35 15.21
CA PRO A 165 22.57 -43.60 14.79
C PRO A 165 21.56 -44.76 14.65
N ASN A 166 21.90 -45.76 13.83
CA ASN A 166 21.27 -47.07 13.90
C ASN A 166 22.35 -48.16 13.97
N GLU A 167 22.66 -48.59 15.19
CA GLU A 167 23.41 -49.81 15.48
C GLU A 167 22.55 -51.05 15.17
N GLU A 168 23.10 -51.90 14.30
CA GLU A 168 23.33 -53.33 14.51
C GLU A 168 22.17 -54.29 14.84
N HIS A 169 21.81 -55.15 13.87
CA HIS A 169 21.37 -56.55 14.02
C HIS A 169 21.17 -57.11 12.58
N ASN A 170 21.62 -58.29 12.13
CA ASN A 170 22.19 -59.43 12.81
C ASN A 170 22.65 -60.49 11.76
N LYS A 171 23.58 -61.36 12.17
CA LYS A 171 23.64 -62.81 11.87
C LYS A 171 24.27 -63.30 10.54
N SER A 172 25.47 -63.87 10.71
CA SER A 172 25.92 -65.24 10.38
C SER A 172 25.38 -66.00 9.16
N GLU A 173 26.28 -66.88 8.65
CA GLU A 173 26.10 -68.00 7.69
C GLU A 173 26.26 -67.62 6.20
N SER A 174 27.07 -68.27 5.36
CA SER A 174 27.73 -69.59 5.40
C SER A 174 29.09 -69.56 4.69
#